data_AF-A0ABD0R1R8-F1
#
_entry.id   AF-A0ABD0R1R8-F1
#
_cell.length_a   1.000
_cell.length_b   1.000
_cell.length_c   1.000
_cell.angle_alpha   90.00
_cell.angle_beta   90.00
_cell.angle_gamma   90.00
#
_symmetry.space_group_name_H-M   'P 1'
#
loop_
_entity.id
_entity.type
_entity.pdbx_description
1 polymer ?
#
loop_
_entity_poly.entity_id
_entity_poly.type
_entity_poly.pdbx_seq_one_letter_code
_entity_poly.pdbx_strand_id
1 'polypeptide(L)'
;DGQPLDTKKVNIRNSDKDSIFFIRAAERADSGVYEMCVKVDSFEDKAQLTLQIVELPGPPASVKIVDTWGFNVALEWTEPRDNGNTTITGYTIQKADKKTG
;
A
#
# COMPACT_ATOMS: atom_id res chain seq x y z
N ASP A 1 -17.90 6.71 -4.70
CA ASP A 1 -19.28 7.22 -4.49
C ASP A 1 -19.80 8.13 -5.60
N GLY A 2 -19.19 8.12 -6.79
CA GLY A 2 -19.63 8.99 -7.90
C GLY A 2 -19.42 10.49 -7.67
N GLN A 3 -18.72 10.87 -6.58
CA GLN A 3 -18.39 12.27 -6.33
C GLN A 3 -17.27 12.74 -7.27
N PRO A 4 -17.27 14.03 -7.66
CA PRO A 4 -16.17 14.63 -8.42
C PRO A 4 -14.84 14.49 -7.67
N LEU A 5 -13.78 14.25 -8.42
CA LEU A 5 -12.41 14.17 -7.90
C LEU A 5 -11.94 15.55 -7.41
N ASP A 6 -11.17 15.58 -6.32
CA ASP A 6 -10.53 16.81 -5.86
C ASP A 6 -9.45 17.25 -6.86
N THR A 7 -9.77 18.29 -7.63
CA THR A 7 -8.89 18.85 -8.68
C THR A 7 -7.63 19.53 -8.15
N LYS A 8 -7.50 19.77 -6.84
CA LYS A 8 -6.24 20.25 -6.23
C LYS A 8 -5.24 19.11 -6.02
N LYS A 9 -5.75 17.91 -5.74
CA LYS A 9 -4.98 16.70 -5.46
C LYS A 9 -4.74 15.87 -6.72
N VAL A 10 -5.72 15.81 -7.61
CA VAL A 10 -5.73 14.99 -8.82
C VAL A 10 -5.43 15.82 -10.06
N ASN A 11 -4.58 15.29 -10.95
CA ASN A 11 -4.34 15.82 -12.29
C ASN A 11 -4.55 14.72 -13.33
N ILE A 12 -5.24 15.04 -14.41
CA ILE A 12 -5.42 14.15 -15.57
C ILE A 12 -4.78 14.80 -16.77
N ARG A 13 -3.91 14.06 -17.46
CA ARG A 13 -3.28 14.49 -18.71
C ARG A 13 -3.64 13.53 -19.82
N ASN A 14 -4.23 14.03 -20.89
CA ASN A 14 -4.56 13.25 -22.06
C ASN A 14 -3.55 13.53 -23.18
N SER A 15 -3.24 12.51 -23.96
CA SER A 15 -2.55 12.59 -25.24
C SER A 15 -3.32 11.76 -26.28
N ASP A 16 -2.87 11.79 -27.53
CA ASP A 16 -3.46 11.00 -28.61
C ASP A 16 -3.34 9.48 -28.37
N LYS A 17 -2.47 9.04 -27.45
CA LYS A 17 -2.16 7.61 -27.22
C LYS A 17 -2.43 7.13 -25.80
N ASP A 18 -2.46 8.03 -24.83
CA ASP A 18 -2.58 7.68 -23.42
C ASP A 18 -3.36 8.72 -22.61
N SER A 19 -3.81 8.29 -21.44
CA SER A 19 -4.34 9.17 -20.40
C SER A 19 -3.60 8.84 -19.12
N ILE A 20 -3.03 9.85 -18.48
CA ILE A 20 -2.29 9.72 -17.22
C ILE A 20 -3.14 10.33 -16.12
N PHE A 21 -3.50 9.50 -15.14
CA PHE A 21 -4.14 9.90 -13.90
C PHE A 21 -3.09 9.99 -12.80
N PHE A 22 -2.98 11.15 -12.16
CA PHE A 22 -1.95 11.43 -11.17
C PHE A 22 -2.56 11.99 -9.88
N ILE A 23 -2.33 11.31 -8.74
CA ILE A 23 -2.70 11.77 -7.40
C ILE A 23 -1.45 12.32 -6.70
N ARG A 24 -1.45 13.61 -6.37
CA ARG A 24 -0.39 14.25 -5.58
C ARG A 24 -0.49 13.80 -4.13
N ALA A 25 0.65 13.41 -3.55
CA ALA A 25 0.73 12.97 -2.15
C ALA A 25 -0.39 11.97 -1.82
N ALA A 26 -0.39 10.83 -2.52
CA ALA A 26 -1.40 9.81 -2.35
C ALA A 26 -1.40 9.27 -0.91
N GLU A 27 -2.59 9.14 -0.35
CA GLU A 27 -2.86 8.66 1.00
C GLU A 27 -3.84 7.50 0.94
N ARG A 28 -3.96 6.73 2.03
CA ARG A 28 -4.86 5.56 2.08
C ARG A 28 -6.31 5.88 1.72
N ALA A 29 -6.77 7.10 2.05
CA ALA A 29 -8.12 7.58 1.74
C ALA A 29 -8.39 7.73 0.23
N ASP A 30 -7.34 7.79 -0.60
CA ASP A 30 -7.48 7.81 -2.06
C ASP A 30 -7.70 6.40 -2.65
N SER A 31 -7.66 5.35 -1.84
CA SER A 31 -8.03 3.99 -2.27
C SER A 31 -9.52 3.92 -2.58
N GLY A 32 -9.88 3.21 -3.64
CA GLY A 32 -11.28 3.05 -4.02
C GLY A 32 -11.46 2.63 -5.47
N VAL A 33 -12.73 2.59 -5.89
CA VAL A 33 -13.10 2.32 -7.27
C VAL A 33 -13.24 3.65 -8.01
N TYR A 34 -12.46 3.79 -9.07
CA TYR A 34 -12.47 4.92 -10.00
C TYR A 34 -13.17 4.49 -11.28
N GLU A 35 -14.02 5.35 -11.84
CA GLU A 35 -14.63 5.14 -13.15
C GLU A 35 -13.93 6.05 -14.17
N MET A 36 -13.27 5.44 -15.15
CA MET A 36 -12.72 6.14 -16.30
C MET A 36 -13.81 6.18 -17.37
N CYS A 37 -14.03 7.37 -17.93
CA CYS A 37 -15.01 7.61 -18.97
C CYS A 37 -14.32 8.24 -20.18
N VAL A 38 -14.40 7.58 -21.33
CA VAL A 38 -13.93 8.09 -22.61
C VAL A 38 -15.13 8.53 -23.42
N LYS A 39 -15.11 9.79 -23.89
CA LYS A 39 -16.18 10.36 -24.72
C LYS A 39 -15.61 10.86 -26.04
N VAL A 40 -16.20 10.42 -27.14
CA VAL A 40 -15.89 10.84 -28.52
C VAL A 40 -17.21 11.16 -29.21
N ASP A 41 -17.49 12.44 -29.43
CA ASP A 41 -18.76 12.95 -29.96
C ASP A 41 -19.98 12.39 -29.21
N SER A 42 -20.76 11.50 -29.85
CA SER A 42 -21.95 10.86 -29.28
C SER A 42 -21.67 9.49 -28.65
N PHE A 43 -20.42 9.03 -28.69
CA PHE A 43 -20.00 7.76 -28.12
C PHE A 43 -19.38 7.95 -26.75
N GLU A 44 -19.75 7.07 -25.84
CA GLU A 44 -19.22 7.00 -24.48
C GLU A 44 -18.88 5.55 -24.16
N ASP A 45 -17.70 5.33 -23.59
CA ASP A 45 -17.31 4.05 -23.01
C ASP A 45 -16.77 4.26 -21.59
N LYS A 46 -16.97 3.26 -20.73
CA LYS A 46 -16.65 3.34 -19.30
C LYS A 46 -15.90 2.10 -18.84
N ALA A 47 -14.87 2.32 -18.03
CA ALA A 47 -14.12 1.26 -17.39
C ALA A 47 -13.91 1.56 -15.90
N GLN A 48 -13.94 0.53 -15.07
CA GLN A 48 -13.67 0.66 -13.64
C GLN A 48 -12.23 0.24 -13.32
N LEU A 49 -11.61 1.00 -12.41
CA LEU A 49 -10.27 0.76 -11.89
C LEU A 49 -10.31 0.73 -10.36
N THR A 50 -9.91 -0.37 -9.76
CA THR A 50 -9.74 -0.46 -8.30
C THR A 50 -8.32 -0.04 -7.95
N LEU A 51 -8.17 1.05 -7.20
CA LEU A 51 -6.90 1.52 -6.67
C LEU A 51 -6.78 1.22 -5.18
N GLN A 52 -5.64 0.67 -4.79
CA GLN A 52 -5.28 0.42 -3.40
C GLN A 52 -3.93 1.08 -3.11
N ILE A 53 -3.95 2.11 -2.28
CA ILE A 53 -2.73 2.78 -1.82
C ILE A 53 -2.16 1.98 -0.65
N VAL A 54 -0.97 1.42 -0.83
CA VAL A 54 -0.27 0.60 0.16
C VAL A 54 0.91 1.36 0.76
N GLU A 55 1.18 1.10 2.02
CA GLU A 55 2.31 1.61 2.78
C GLU A 55 3.13 0.45 3.36
N LEU A 56 4.29 0.76 3.92
CA LEU A 56 5.06 -0.23 4.66
C LEU A 56 4.26 -0.65 5.90
N PRO A 57 4.12 -1.97 6.17
CA PRO A 57 3.60 -2.42 7.44
C PRO A 57 4.41 -1.86 8.61
N GLY A 58 3.73 -1.64 9.73
CA GLY A 58 4.39 -1.33 10.98
C GLY A 58 5.29 -2.49 11.47
N PRO A 59 6.09 -2.24 12.51
CA PRO A 59 6.88 -3.32 13.11
C PRO A 59 5.97 -4.41 13.70
N PRO A 60 6.41 -5.68 13.70
CA PRO A 60 5.73 -6.74 14.43
C PRO A 60 5.53 -6.35 15.90
N ALA A 61 4.37 -6.66 16.45
CA ALA A 61 4.08 -6.36 17.84
C ALA A 61 4.51 -7.51 18.75
N SER A 62 4.73 -7.20 20.03
CA SER A 62 4.94 -8.21 21.09
C SER A 62 6.05 -9.22 20.83
N VAL A 63 7.17 -8.80 20.21
CA VAL A 63 8.32 -9.67 19.95
C VAL A 63 8.92 -10.15 21.27
N LYS A 64 8.93 -11.48 21.48
CA LYS A 64 9.45 -12.11 22.68
C LYS A 64 10.27 -13.36 22.37
N ILE A 65 11.26 -13.63 23.21
CA ILE A 65 11.96 -14.91 23.24
C ILE A 65 11.10 -15.86 24.06
N VAL A 66 10.70 -16.98 23.46
CA VAL A 66 9.89 -18.00 24.15
C VAL A 66 10.72 -19.18 24.63
N ASP A 67 11.86 -19.44 23.99
CA ASP A 67 12.80 -20.49 24.41
C ASP A 67 14.21 -20.25 23.84
N THR A 68 15.22 -20.86 24.48
CA THR A 68 16.63 -20.83 24.07
C THR A 68 17.28 -22.18 24.35
N TRP A 69 18.01 -22.72 23.38
CA TRP A 69 18.74 -23.98 23.56
C TRP A 69 19.99 -24.04 22.69
N GLY A 70 21.14 -24.31 23.31
CA GLY A 70 22.43 -24.33 22.63
C GLY A 70 22.71 -23.00 21.91
N PHE A 71 22.75 -23.05 20.57
CA PHE A 71 22.92 -21.88 19.70
C PHE A 71 21.62 -21.42 19.02
N ASN A 72 20.46 -21.91 19.47
CA ASN A 72 19.15 -21.62 18.88
C ASN A 72 18.31 -20.73 19.81
N VAL A 73 17.40 -19.98 19.22
CA VAL A 73 16.41 -19.14 19.89
C VAL A 73 15.06 -19.32 19.21
N ALA A 74 14.00 -19.49 19.99
CA ALA A 74 12.62 -19.43 19.50
C ALA A 74 12.05 -18.04 19.80
N LEU A 75 11.48 -17.42 18.77
CA LEU A 75 10.86 -16.11 18.82
C LEU A 75 9.38 -16.24 18.49
N GLU A 76 8.55 -15.48 19.20
CA GLU A 76 7.14 -15.29 18.91
C GLU A 76 6.85 -13.81 18.81
N TRP A 77 5.97 -13.43 17.89
CA TRP A 77 5.49 -12.06 17.72
C TRP A 77 4.04 -12.10 17.21
N THR A 78 3.35 -10.97 17.33
CA THR A 78 2.02 -10.77 16.75
C THR A 78 2.13 -9.87 15.52
N GLU A 79 1.11 -9.89 14.68
CA GLU A 79 1.02 -9.00 13.52
C GLU A 79 1.19 -7.52 13.92
N PRO A 80 1.71 -6.68 13.02
CA PRO A 80 1.72 -5.24 13.22
C PRO A 80 0.31 -4.72 13.52
N ARG A 81 0.23 -3.65 14.32
CA ARG A 81 -1.04 -2.94 14.51
C ARG A 81 -1.58 -2.35 13.19
N ASP A 82 -0.67 -2.05 12.28
CA ASP A 82 -0.96 -1.48 10.98
C ASP A 82 -0.22 -2.26 9.89
N ASN A 83 -0.97 -2.93 9.01
CA ASN A 83 -0.42 -3.75 7.95
C ASN A 83 -0.14 -2.97 6.65
N GLY A 84 -0.14 -1.63 6.69
CA GLY A 84 0.20 -0.82 5.52
C GLY A 84 -0.87 -0.88 4.43
N ASN A 85 -2.13 -1.11 4.81
CA ASN A 85 -3.25 -1.31 3.89
C ASN A 85 -3.04 -2.47 2.89
N THR A 86 -2.30 -3.51 3.28
CA THR A 86 -2.11 -4.73 2.48
C THR A 86 -1.93 -5.95 3.38
N THR A 87 -1.99 -7.15 2.79
CA THR A 87 -1.73 -8.40 3.51
C THR A 87 -0.23 -8.53 3.79
N ILE A 88 0.13 -8.95 5.00
CA ILE A 88 1.52 -9.25 5.35
C ILE A 88 2.00 -10.45 4.54
N THR A 89 3.08 -10.27 3.77
CA THR A 89 3.65 -11.33 2.92
C THR A 89 4.73 -12.14 3.63
N GLY A 90 5.32 -11.62 4.70
CA GLY A 90 6.34 -12.31 5.49
C GLY A 90 7.04 -11.41 6.50
N TYR A 91 7.98 -12.00 7.23
CA TYR A 91 8.78 -11.33 8.25
C TYR A 91 10.27 -11.57 7.98
N THR A 92 11.10 -10.58 8.25
CA THR A 92 12.57 -10.69 8.18
C THR A 92 13.14 -10.63 9.59
N ILE A 93 13.90 -11.64 9.98
CA ILE A 93 14.59 -11.67 11.28
C ILE A 93 16.03 -11.22 11.08
N GLN A 94 16.45 -10.20 11.83
CA GLN A 94 17.82 -9.70 11.83
C GLN A 94 18.47 -10.00 13.17
N LYS A 95 19.64 -10.64 13.14
CA LYS A 95 20.49 -10.90 14.30
C LYS A 95 21.78 -10.10 14.16
N ALA A 96 22.17 -9.38 15.20
CA ALA A 96 23.47 -8.73 15.29
C ALA A 96 24.19 -9.18 16.56
N ASP A 97 25.44 -9.63 16.41
CA ASP A 97 26.31 -9.90 17.55
C ASP A 97 26.89 -8.55 18.04
N LYS A 98 26.94 -8.35 19.37
CA LYS A 98 27.65 -7.18 19.90
C LYS A 98 29.12 -7.30 19.48
N LYS A 99 29.69 -6.25 18.86
CA LYS A 99 31.14 -6.13 18.76
C LYS A 99 31.69 -6.14 20.19
N THR A 100 32.31 -7.25 20.58
CA THR A 100 33.24 -7.28 21.71
C THR A 100 34.40 -6.37 21.33
N GLY A 101 34.52 -5.24 22.03
CA GLY A 101 35.72 -4.42 22.00
C GLY A 101 36.90 -5.12 22.65
#